data_AF-A0A970XX51-F1
#
_entry.id   AF-A0A970XX51-F1
#
_cell.length_a   1.000
_cell.length_b   1.000
_cell.length_c   1.000
_cell.angle_alpha   90.00
_cell.angle_beta   90.00
_cell.angle_gamma   90.00
#
_symmetry.space_group_name_H-M   'P 1'
#
loop_
_entity.id
_entity.type
_entity.pdbx_description
1 polymer ?
#
loop_
_entity_poly.entity_id
_entity_poly.type
_entity_poly.pdbx_seq_one_letter_code
_entity_poly.pdbx_strand_id
1 'polypeptide(L)' 'KAGETTPDMEYTLETVSCMGACVLAPALMIDDEIHGQMTTQKVTEVFSDE' A
#
# COMPACT_ATOMS: atom_id res chain seq x y z
N LYS A 1 0.42 6.58 -10.67
CA LYS A 1 0.29 5.27 -11.37
C LYS A 1 1.31 4.32 -10.77
N ALA A 2 1.25 3.02 -11.07
CA ALA A 2 2.33 2.11 -10.71
C ALA A 2 3.66 2.59 -11.29
N GLY A 3 4.69 2.70 -10.45
CA GLY A 3 6.01 3.23 -10.76
C GLY A 3 6.14 4.76 -10.68
N GLU A 4 5.13 5.49 -10.20
CA GLU A 4 5.22 6.94 -10.02
C GLU A 4 5.36 7.31 -8.54
N THR A 5 6.14 8.36 -8.31
CA THR A 5 6.28 9.03 -7.01
C THR A 5 5.45 10.32 -7.03
N THR A 6 4.85 10.67 -5.89
CA THR A 6 4.13 11.93 -5.72
C THR A 6 5.07 13.14 -5.84
N PRO A 7 4.59 14.33 -6.23
CA PRO A 7 5.44 15.51 -6.44
C PRO A 7 6.13 16.03 -5.17
N ASP A 8 5.54 15.78 -4.00
CA ASP A 8 6.08 16.06 -2.67
C ASP A 8 7.17 15.07 -2.22
N MET A 9 7.38 14.00 -3.00
CA MET A 9 8.33 12.90 -2.74
C MET A 9 8.02 12.07 -1.49
N GLU A 10 6.80 12.16 -0.95
CA GLU A 10 6.42 11.41 0.25
C GLU A 10 6.02 9.97 -0.07
N TYR A 11 5.42 9.72 -1.24
CA TYR A 11 4.84 8.43 -1.58
C TYR A 11 5.27 7.92 -2.95
N THR A 12 5.64 6.64 -3.02
CA THR A 12 5.88 5.93 -4.29
C THR A 12 4.94 4.72 -4.39
N LEU A 13 4.21 4.63 -5.49
CA LEU A 13 3.33 3.48 -5.74
C LEU A 13 4.07 2.43 -6.57
N GLU A 14 4.50 1.34 -5.95
CA GLU A 14 5.12 0.21 -6.65
C GLU A 14 4.20 -1.01 -6.74
N THR A 15 4.38 -1.82 -7.78
CA THR A 15 3.66 -3.10 -7.94
C THR A 15 4.62 -4.26 -7.77
N VAL A 16 4.29 -5.14 -6.84
CA VAL A 16 5.05 -6.37 -6.57
C VAL A 16 4.23 -7.59 -6.97
N SER A 17 4.90 -8.63 -7.45
CA SER A 17 4.23 -9.86 -7.91
C SER A 17 3.73 -10.72 -6.74
N CYS A 18 4.53 -10.87 -5.68
CA CYS A 18 4.18 -11.65 -4.50
C CYS A 18 4.85 -11.08 -3.25
N MET A 19 4.07 -10.91 -2.18
CA MET A 19 4.55 -10.51 -0.85
C MET A 19 4.50 -11.64 0.18
N GLY A 20 4.15 -12.86 -0.23
CA GLY A 20 4.01 -14.01 0.68
C GLY A 20 2.83 -13.94 1.65
N ALA A 21 1.98 -12.91 1.57
CA ALA A 21 0.85 -12.67 2.47
C ALA A 21 -0.49 -13.15 1.90
N CYS A 22 -0.52 -14.31 1.26
CA CYS A 22 -1.70 -14.81 0.53
C CYS A 22 -2.96 -14.92 1.42
N VAL A 23 -2.79 -15.27 2.70
CA VAL A 23 -3.89 -15.37 3.68
C VAL A 23 -4.52 -14.01 4.03
N LEU A 24 -3.78 -12.92 3.77
CA LEU A 24 -4.19 -11.54 4.04
C LEU A 24 -4.66 -10.80 2.78
N ALA A 25 -4.80 -11.49 1.65
CA ALA A 25 -5.22 -10.86 0.40
C ALA A 25 -6.60 -10.20 0.52
N PRO A 26 -6.82 -9.02 -0.09
CA PRO A 26 -5.84 -8.12 -0.72
C PRO A 26 -4.92 -7.47 0.33
N ALA A 27 -3.61 -7.39 0.03
CA ALA A 27 -2.63 -6.82 0.94
C ALA A 27 -1.82 -5.70 0.28
N LEU A 28 -1.37 -4.74 1.08
CA LEU A 28 -0.47 -3.64 0.73
C LEU A 28 0.70 -3.65 1.72
N MET A 29 1.88 -3.20 1.30
CA MET A 29 3.03 -3.00 2.17
C MET A 29 3.39 -1.51 2.19
N ILE A 30 3.60 -0.97 3.39
CA ILE A 30 4.00 0.43 3.62
C ILE A 30 5.08 0.40 4.69
N ASP A 31 6.23 1.00 4.41
CA ASP A 31 7.38 1.00 5.34
C ASP A 31 7.70 -0.38 5.93
N ASP A 32 7.68 -1.42 5.09
CA ASP A 32 7.85 -2.85 5.44
C ASP A 32 6.74 -3.48 6.29
N GLU A 33 5.69 -2.76 6.64
CA GLU A 33 4.51 -3.28 7.34
C GLU A 33 3.45 -3.79 6.35
N ILE A 34 2.97 -5.01 6.58
CA ILE A 34 1.95 -5.64 5.73
C ILE A 34 0.56 -5.31 6.26
N HIS A 35 -0.18 -4.51 5.49
CA HIS A 35 -1.58 -4.21 5.72
C HIS A 35 -2.45 -5.20 4.95
N GLY A 36 -3.09 -6.11 5.67
CA GLY A 36 -3.98 -7.13 5.12
C GLY A 36 -5.45 -6.71 5.02
N GLN A 37 -6.22 -7.50 4.26
CA GLN A 37 -7.68 -7.32 4.10
C GLN A 37 -8.04 -5.90 3.69
N MET A 38 -7.31 -5.38 2.70
CA MET A 38 -7.41 -4.00 2.25
C MET A 38 -8.70 -3.74 1.48
N THR A 39 -9.27 -2.57 1.72
CA THR A 39 -10.44 -2.04 1.01
C THR A 39 -10.15 -0.59 0.62
N THR A 40 -10.90 -0.04 -0.33
CA THR A 40 -10.73 1.37 -0.74
C THR A 40 -10.88 2.34 0.42
N GLN A 41 -11.75 2.05 1.39
CA GLN A 41 -11.90 2.85 2.61
C GLN A 41 -10.63 2.81 3.47
N LYS A 42 -10.11 1.60 3.73
CA LYS A 42 -8.89 1.43 4.54
C LYS A 42 -7.66 2.05 3.89
N VAL A 43 -7.59 2.05 2.56
CA VAL A 43 -6.53 2.75 1.83
C VAL A 43 -6.58 4.25 2.15
N THR A 44 -7.77 4.86 2.13
CA THR A 44 -7.90 6.28 2.53
C THR A 44 -7.52 6.51 4.00
N GLU A 45 -7.91 5.61 4.90
CA GLU A 45 -7.55 5.71 6.33
C GLU A 45 -6.04 5.71 6.55
N VAL A 46 -5.32 4.84 5.83
CA VAL A 46 -3.86 4.75 5.87
C VAL A 46 -3.17 6.05 5.45
N PHE A 47 -3.71 6.77 4.47
CA PHE A 47 -3.18 8.07 4.03
C PHE A 47 -3.74 9.27 4.82
N SER A 48 -4.62 9.03 5.80
CA SER A 48 -5.25 10.10 6.61
C SER A 48 -4.66 10.18 8.03
N ASP A 49 -3.84 9.21 8.44
CA ASP A 49 -3.13 9.22 9.73
C ASP A 49 -1.86 10.07 9.62
N GLU A 50 -2.03 11.34 9.23
CA GLU A 50 -1.00 12.41 9.26
C GLU A 50 -1.62 13.76 9.63
#